data_AF-A0A150GF83-F1
#
_entry.id   AF-A0A150GF83-F1
#
_cell.length_a   1.000
_cell.length_b   1.000
_cell.length_c   1.000
_cell.angle_alpha   90.00
_cell.angle_beta   90.00
_cell.angle_gamma   90.00
#
_symmetry.space_group_name_H-M   'P 1'
#
loop_
_entity.id
_entity.type
_entity.pdbx_description
1 polymer ?
#
loop_
_entity_poly.entity_id
_entity_poly.type
_entity_poly.pdbx_seq_one_letter_code
_entity_poly.pdbx_strand_id
1 'polypeptide(L)'
;MQAISARAPRVAAKPVSRSGARSVLRVVCKATTAREQIAKKVALLSTLPATLAASPAFALVDDRMNGDGTGLPFGVNEPVLGWILLGVFGTMWAVWFNGQRDLGDFEDNDSGLKL
;
A
#
# COMPACT_ATOMS: atom_id res chain seq x y z
N MET A 1 57.89 -56.22 20.99
CA MET A 1 56.92 -57.15 21.59
C MET A 1 55.85 -56.34 22.30
N GLN A 2 54.59 -56.71 22.06
CA GLN A 2 53.34 -56.24 22.69
C GLN A 2 53.44 -56.45 24.23
N ALA A 3 52.70 -55.87 25.16
CA ALA A 3 51.48 -55.08 25.30
C ALA A 3 51.67 -54.29 26.64
N ILE A 4 50.79 -53.46 27.21
CA ILE A 4 49.47 -53.77 27.76
C ILE A 4 48.81 -52.44 28.13
N SER A 5 47.57 -52.30 27.65
CA SER A 5 46.58 -51.28 27.96
C SER A 5 46.05 -51.44 29.39
N ALA A 6 45.87 -50.33 30.11
CA ALA A 6 45.03 -50.28 31.31
C ALA A 6 44.07 -49.09 31.25
N ARG A 7 42.81 -49.42 31.47
CA ARG A 7 41.56 -48.70 31.18
C ARG A 7 41.14 -47.87 32.39
N ALA A 8 40.91 -46.56 32.21
CA ALA A 8 40.35 -45.70 33.26
C ALA A 8 38.84 -45.97 33.47
N PRO A 9 38.32 -45.90 34.71
CA PRO A 9 36.89 -46.02 34.95
C PRO A 9 36.19 -44.70 34.62
N ARG A 10 35.09 -44.77 33.86
CA ARG A 10 34.15 -43.66 33.67
C ARG A 10 33.14 -43.69 34.82
N VAL A 11 33.15 -42.68 35.67
CA VAL A 11 32.09 -42.46 36.65
C VAL A 11 30.94 -41.73 35.94
N ALA A 12 29.80 -42.40 35.83
CA ALA A 12 28.58 -41.85 35.28
C ALA A 12 27.93 -40.89 36.28
N ALA A 13 27.99 -39.58 35.99
CA ALA A 13 27.23 -38.59 36.75
C ALA A 13 25.78 -38.56 36.26
N LYS A 14 24.81 -38.77 37.16
CA LYS A 14 23.39 -38.56 36.89
C LYS A 14 23.13 -37.06 36.64
N PRO A 15 22.40 -36.66 35.59
CA PRO A 15 21.99 -35.27 35.44
C PRO A 15 20.90 -34.94 36.47
N VAL A 16 21.17 -33.97 37.34
CA VAL A 16 20.16 -33.30 38.15
C VAL A 16 19.32 -32.43 37.21
N SER A 17 18.04 -32.79 37.05
CA SER A 17 17.04 -31.94 36.41
C SER A 17 16.83 -30.70 37.27
N ARG A 18 17.37 -29.55 36.85
CA ARG A 18 16.99 -28.25 37.42
C ARG A 18 15.71 -27.78 36.74
N SER A 19 14.59 -28.08 37.37
CA SER A 19 13.34 -27.33 37.19
C SER A 19 13.59 -25.87 37.57
N GLY A 20 13.33 -24.95 36.65
CA GLY A 20 13.54 -23.52 36.87
C GLY A 20 13.22 -22.70 35.64
N ALA A 21 11.97 -22.75 35.17
CA ALA A 21 11.46 -21.76 34.22
C ALA A 21 11.40 -20.40 34.93
N ARG A 22 12.48 -19.62 34.85
CA ARG A 22 12.42 -18.19 35.17
C ARG A 22 11.70 -17.51 34.01
N SER A 23 10.50 -17.01 34.26
CA SER A 23 9.86 -16.08 33.35
C SER A 23 10.81 -14.90 33.12
N VAL A 24 11.19 -14.66 31.87
CA VAL A 24 11.98 -13.49 31.50
C VAL A 24 11.03 -12.30 31.62
N LEU A 25 11.10 -11.57 32.74
CA LEU A 25 10.40 -10.30 32.87
C LEU A 25 10.93 -9.35 31.80
N ARG A 26 10.17 -9.21 30.72
CA ARG A 26 10.51 -8.32 29.61
C ARG A 26 10.15 -6.90 30.03
N VAL A 27 11.12 -6.15 30.56
CA VAL A 27 10.96 -4.73 30.86
C VAL A 27 10.92 -3.95 29.55
N VAL A 28 9.73 -3.49 29.15
CA VAL A 28 9.56 -2.61 28.01
C VAL A 28 9.80 -1.17 28.48
N CYS A 29 10.87 -0.56 27.99
CA CYS A 29 11.18 0.83 28.28
C CYS A 29 10.23 1.73 27.48
N LYS A 30 9.30 2.45 28.14
CA LYS A 30 8.34 3.36 27.45
C LYS A 30 9.02 4.45 26.60
N ALA A 31 10.31 4.71 26.80
CA ALA A 31 11.08 5.65 25.98
C ALA A 31 11.36 5.12 24.56
N THR A 32 11.36 3.80 24.33
CA THR A 32 11.59 3.24 22.99
C THR A 32 10.38 3.46 22.08
N THR A 33 9.15 3.36 22.59
CA THR A 33 7.94 3.64 21.80
C THR A 33 7.85 5.11 21.42
N ALA A 34 8.22 6.03 22.31
CA ALA A 34 8.28 7.46 21.99
C ALA A 34 9.32 7.76 20.91
N ARG A 35 10.53 7.16 20.99
CA ARG A 35 11.55 7.29 19.94
C ARG A 35 11.14 6.66 18.61
N GLU A 36 10.43 5.54 18.62
CA GLU A 36 9.94 4.88 17.41
C GLU A 36 8.84 5.70 16.72
N GLN A 37 7.95 6.33 17.50
CA GLN A 37 6.94 7.26 16.98
C GLN A 37 7.58 8.53 16.40
N ILE A 38 8.61 9.08 17.07
CA ILE A 38 9.36 10.23 16.55
C ILE A 38 10.15 9.81 15.30
N ALA A 39 10.80 8.65 15.29
CA ALA A 39 11.53 8.15 14.12
C ALA A 39 10.61 7.89 12.92
N LYS A 40 9.41 7.32 13.14
CA LYS A 40 8.38 7.15 12.09
C LYS A 40 7.86 8.50 11.57
N LYS A 41 7.68 9.48 12.45
CA LYS A 41 7.25 10.84 12.07
C LYS A 41 8.36 11.62 11.35
N VAL A 42 9.62 11.43 11.73
CA VAL A 42 10.78 12.06 11.09
C VAL A 42 11.10 11.42 9.74
N ALA A 43 10.92 10.10 9.59
CA ALA A 43 11.06 9.42 8.30
C ALA A 43 10.03 9.90 7.26
N LEU A 44 8.84 10.31 7.70
CA LEU A 44 7.82 10.92 6.84
C LEU A 44 8.21 12.35 6.40
N LEU A 45 9.04 13.04 7.18
CA LEU A 45 9.47 14.42 6.92
C LEU A 45 10.81 14.49 6.17
N SER A 46 11.62 13.43 6.20
CA SER A 46 12.92 13.38 5.53
C SER A 46 12.85 13.15 4.01
N THR A 47 11.67 12.88 3.45
CA THR A 47 11.48 12.74 2.00
C THR A 47 11.19 14.08 1.29
N LEU A 48 10.88 15.14 2.05
CA LEU A 48 10.61 16.48 1.51
C LEU A 48 11.80 17.12 0.75
N PRO A 49 13.07 16.97 1.16
CA PRO A 49 14.18 17.58 0.42
C PRO A 49 14.50 16.87 -0.90
N ALA A 50 14.24 15.55 -0.98
CA ALA A 50 14.54 14.76 -2.17
C ALA A 50 13.58 15.04 -3.34
N THR A 51 12.35 15.48 -3.06
CA THR A 51 11.40 15.89 -4.10
C THR A 51 11.67 17.30 -4.62
N LEU A 52 12.34 18.16 -3.85
CA LEU A 52 12.76 19.50 -4.31
C LEU A 52 14.00 19.47 -5.22
N ALA A 53 14.81 18.42 -5.13
CA ALA A 53 15.98 18.21 -6.00
C ALA A 53 15.65 17.61 -7.37
N ALA A 54 14.38 17.23 -7.61
CA ALA A 54 13.88 16.85 -8.92
C ALA A 54 13.63 18.10 -9.78
N SER A 55 14.66 18.92 -9.99
CA SER A 55 14.60 19.97 -11.00
C SER A 55 14.57 19.28 -12.37
N PRO A 56 13.54 19.49 -13.20
CA PRO A 56 13.50 18.91 -14.54
C PRO A 56 14.75 19.40 -15.30
N ALA A 57 15.51 18.47 -15.86
CA ALA A 57 16.69 18.79 -16.63
C ALA A 57 16.29 19.68 -17.82
N PHE A 58 16.66 20.97 -17.75
CA PHE A 58 16.51 21.99 -18.78
C PHE A 58 17.36 21.63 -20.01
N ALA A 59 16.89 20.64 -20.77
CA ALA A 59 17.39 20.29 -22.10
C ALA A 59 16.26 20.26 -23.13
N LEU A 60 15.03 20.60 -22.72
CA LEU A 60 13.87 20.74 -23.59
C LEU A 60 13.65 22.24 -23.86
N VAL A 61 13.60 22.62 -25.13
CA VAL A 61 13.35 24.00 -25.59
C VAL A 61 11.96 24.50 -25.15
N ASP A 62 11.02 23.59 -24.92
CA ASP A 62 9.65 23.86 -24.49
C ASP A 62 9.18 22.84 -23.43
N ASP A 63 8.31 23.30 -22.53
CA ASP A 63 7.51 22.43 -21.67
C ASP A 63 6.36 21.81 -22.48
N ARG A 64 6.31 20.49 -22.52
CA ARG A 64 5.28 19.72 -23.20
C ARG A 64 4.58 18.80 -22.21
N MET A 65 3.30 18.53 -22.45
CA MET A 65 2.46 17.76 -21.52
C MET A 65 2.76 16.25 -21.51
N ASN A 66 3.56 15.76 -22.45
CA ASN A 66 4.15 14.41 -22.48
C ASN A 66 3.17 13.24 -22.26
N GLY A 67 1.91 13.38 -22.71
CA GLY A 67 0.88 12.35 -22.59
C GLY A 67 0.90 11.29 -23.69
N ASP A 68 1.75 11.42 -24.71
CA ASP A 68 1.85 10.48 -25.82
C ASP A 68 2.52 9.16 -25.41
N GLY A 69 1.97 8.02 -25.86
CA GLY A 69 2.53 6.68 -25.58
C GLY A 69 2.44 6.19 -24.13
N THR A 70 1.91 7.01 -23.21
CA THR A 70 1.81 6.71 -21.77
C THR A 70 0.67 5.76 -21.40
N GLY A 71 -0.30 5.56 -22.30
CA GLY A 71 -1.44 4.67 -22.09
C GLY A 71 -2.40 5.11 -20.99
N LEU A 72 -2.48 6.42 -20.71
CA LEU A 72 -3.34 6.93 -19.64
C LEU A 72 -4.82 6.62 -19.91
N PRO A 73 -5.57 6.17 -18.88
CA PRO A 73 -6.97 5.80 -19.03
C PRO A 73 -7.79 7.02 -19.46
N PHE A 74 -8.55 6.87 -20.55
CA PHE A 74 -9.33 7.95 -21.17
C PHE A 74 -8.53 9.21 -21.53
N GLY A 75 -7.18 9.14 -21.57
CA GLY A 75 -6.32 10.29 -21.80
C GLY A 75 -6.29 11.30 -20.65
N VAL A 76 -6.72 10.92 -19.44
CA VAL A 76 -6.78 11.81 -18.27
C VAL A 76 -5.41 11.91 -17.60
N ASN A 77 -4.68 12.98 -17.88
CA ASN A 77 -3.37 13.27 -17.28
C ASN A 77 -3.44 14.05 -15.95
N GLU A 78 -4.54 14.76 -15.72
CA GLU A 78 -4.78 15.58 -14.53
C GLU A 78 -6.18 15.28 -13.97
N PRO A 79 -6.37 15.34 -12.64
CA PRO A 79 -7.62 14.94 -12.00
C PRO A 79 -8.83 15.80 -12.43
N VAL A 80 -8.60 17.07 -12.78
CA VAL A 80 -9.65 17.97 -13.30
C VAL A 80 -10.26 17.43 -14.60
N LEU A 81 -9.47 16.79 -15.47
CA LEU A 81 -9.97 16.23 -16.72
C LEU A 81 -10.97 15.08 -16.46
N GLY A 82 -10.71 14.26 -15.44
CA GLY A 82 -11.65 13.23 -15.00
C GLY A 82 -12.98 13.81 -14.50
N TRP A 83 -12.93 14.92 -13.75
CA TRP A 83 -14.12 15.62 -13.29
C TRP A 83 -14.92 16.24 -14.44
N ILE A 84 -14.26 16.67 -15.51
CA ILE A 84 -14.95 17.15 -16.72
C ILE A 84 -15.70 16.00 -17.39
N LEU A 85 -15.07 14.82 -17.52
CA LEU A 85 -15.74 13.64 -18.09
C LEU A 85 -16.98 13.25 -17.28
N LEU A 86 -16.84 13.14 -15.95
CA LEU A 86 -17.96 12.81 -15.06
C LEU A 86 -19.01 13.93 -15.01
N GLY A 87 -18.58 15.18 -15.03
CA GLY A 87 -19.44 16.35 -14.95
C GLY A 87 -20.32 16.48 -16.20
N VAL A 88 -19.75 16.40 -17.39
CA VAL A 88 -20.52 16.51 -18.65
C VAL A 88 -21.45 15.31 -18.82
N PHE A 89 -20.93 14.08 -18.67
CA PHE A 89 -21.75 12.88 -18.74
C PHE A 89 -22.87 12.89 -17.70
N GLY A 90 -22.53 13.18 -16.45
CA GLY A 90 -23.49 13.24 -15.34
C GLY A 90 -24.53 14.34 -15.52
N THR A 91 -24.16 15.49 -16.08
CA THR A 91 -25.11 16.58 -16.36
C THR A 91 -26.11 16.18 -17.45
N MET A 92 -25.63 15.63 -18.56
CA MET A 92 -26.51 15.13 -19.63
C MET A 92 -27.41 13.99 -19.15
N TRP A 93 -26.84 13.06 -18.38
CA TRP A 93 -27.60 11.99 -17.74
C TRP A 93 -28.67 12.54 -16.78
N ALA A 94 -28.35 13.54 -15.96
CA ALA A 94 -29.31 14.13 -15.04
C ALA A 94 -30.46 14.83 -15.77
N VAL A 95 -30.17 15.56 -16.85
CA VAL A 95 -31.22 16.19 -17.69
C VAL A 95 -32.11 15.12 -18.31
N TRP A 96 -31.52 14.06 -18.89
CA TRP A 96 -32.26 12.93 -19.44
C TRP A 96 -33.10 12.20 -18.38
N PHE A 97 -32.52 11.92 -17.21
CA PHE A 97 -33.17 11.23 -16.10
C PHE A 97 -34.37 12.02 -15.56
N ASN A 98 -34.24 13.34 -15.41
CA ASN A 98 -35.36 14.19 -15.04
C ASN A 98 -36.46 14.27 -16.12
N GLY A 99 -36.09 14.06 -17.39
CA GLY A 99 -37.01 13.96 -18.52
C GLY A 99 -37.67 12.59 -18.65
N GLN A 100 -37.17 11.53 -17.99
CA GLN A 100 -37.72 10.17 -18.13
C GLN A 100 -39.20 10.04 -17.78
N ARG A 101 -39.73 10.92 -16.92
CA ARG A 101 -41.17 10.97 -16.61
C ARG A 101 -42.07 11.13 -17.84
N ASP A 102 -41.57 11.73 -18.91
CA ASP A 102 -42.33 11.98 -20.14
C ASP A 102 -42.11 10.90 -21.22
N LEU A 103 -41.23 9.91 -20.96
CA LEU A 103 -40.83 8.88 -21.92
C LEU A 103 -41.70 7.61 -21.86
N GLY A 104 -42.66 7.53 -20.94
CA GLY A 104 -43.49 6.34 -20.71
C GLY A 104 -42.89 5.42 -19.64
N ASP A 105 -43.76 4.82 -18.83
CA ASP A 105 -43.36 3.91 -17.76
C ASP A 105 -43.43 2.46 -18.26
N PHE A 106 -42.26 1.88 -18.51
CA PHE A 106 -42.12 0.56 -19.11
C PHE A 106 -41.74 -0.48 -18.05
N GLU A 107 -42.47 -0.51 -16.94
CA GLU A 107 -42.23 -1.42 -15.81
C GLU A 107 -42.71 -2.86 -16.08
N ASP A 108 -43.71 -3.03 -16.95
CA ASP A 108 -44.21 -4.36 -17.32
C ASP A 108 -43.22 -5.13 -18.20
N ASN A 109 -43.17 -6.46 -18.01
CA ASN A 109 -42.25 -7.34 -18.75
C ASN A 109 -42.46 -7.34 -20.28
N ASP A 110 -43.62 -6.88 -20.76
CA ASP A 110 -44.00 -6.87 -22.18
C ASP A 110 -44.00 -5.47 -22.82
N SER A 111 -43.40 -4.49 -22.12
CA SER A 111 -43.40 -3.05 -22.48
C SER A 111 -42.36 -2.65 -23.53
N GLY A 112 -41.48 -3.55 -23.93
CA GLY A 112 -40.49 -3.30 -24.98
C GLY A 112 -41.09 -3.26 -26.40
N LEU A 113 -40.34 -2.70 -27.35
CA LEU A 113 -40.72 -2.73 -28.76
C LEU A 113 -40.65 -4.17 -29.29
N LYS A 114 -41.80 -4.73 -29.70
CA LYS A 114 -41.94 -6.13 -30.18
C LYS A 114 -42.44 -6.18 -31.62
N LEU A 115 -42.17 -7.32 -32.27
CA LEU A 115 -42.55 -7.62 -33.65
C LEU A 115 -44.03 -7.99 -33.77
#